data_AF-A0A7V1PT60-F1
#
_entry.id   AF-A0A7V1PT60-F1
#
_cell.length_a   1.000
_cell.length_b   1.000
_cell.length_c   1.000
_cell.angle_alpha   90.00
_cell.angle_beta   90.00
_cell.angle_gamma   90.00
#
_symmetry.space_group_name_H-M   'P 1'
#
loop_
_entity.id
_entity.type
_entity.pdbx_description
1 polymer ?
#
loop_
_entity_poly.entity_id
_entity_poly.type
_entity_poly.pdbx_seq_one_letter_code
_entity_poly.pdbx_strand_id
1 'polypeptide(L)' 'MSPCTNLCEMDDVTNLCKGCWRTIEEISEWRKMSEVRKIKVLAEIEKRKARLGIR' A
#
# COMPACT_ATOMS: atom_id res chain seq x y z
N MET A 1 3.69 10.64 -6.21
CA MET A 1 2.22 10.45 -6.11
C MET A 1 1.93 9.45 -4.99
N SER A 2 0.95 9.71 -4.12
CA SER A 2 0.55 8.79 -3.04
C SER A 2 -0.62 7.91 -3.52
N PRO A 3 -0.64 6.59 -3.26
CA PRO A 3 -1.73 5.70 -3.67
C PRO A 3 -2.94 5.73 -2.70
N CYS A 4 -2.99 6.71 -1.79
CA CYS A 4 -4.03 6.80 -0.77
C CYS A 4 -5.38 7.18 -1.38
N THR A 5 -6.43 6.43 -1.04
CA THR A 5 -7.82 6.72 -1.46
C THR A 5 -8.63 7.41 -0.36
N ASN A 6 -7.99 7.84 0.73
CA ASN A 6 -8.60 8.37 1.95
C ASN A 6 -9.48 7.39 2.74
N LEU A 7 -9.56 6.12 2.31
CA LEU A 7 -10.04 5.02 3.15
C LEU A 7 -8.92 4.59 4.09
N CYS A 8 -9.12 4.76 5.41
CA CYS A 8 -8.19 4.33 6.44
C CYS A 8 -8.77 3.14 7.22
N GLU A 9 -8.90 2.02 6.53
CA GLU A 9 -9.35 0.76 7.12
C GLU A 9 -8.34 -0.34 6.77
N MET A 10 -7.91 -1.08 7.79
CA MET A 10 -7.02 -2.22 7.65
C MET A 10 -7.83 -3.49 7.50
N ASP A 11 -7.33 -4.42 6.70
CA ASP A 11 -7.85 -5.77 6.61
C ASP A 11 -7.11 -6.67 7.60
N ASP A 12 -7.86 -7.26 8.55
CA ASP A 12 -7.28 -8.05 9.65
C ASP A 12 -6.66 -9.38 9.18
N VAL A 13 -7.01 -9.85 7.98
CA VAL A 13 -6.49 -11.11 7.42
C VAL A 13 -5.18 -10.86 6.68
N THR A 14 -5.14 -9.83 5.84
CA THR A 14 -3.98 -9.53 4.97
C THR A 14 -2.99 -8.56 5.59
N ASN A 15 -3.38 -7.83 6.66
CA ASN A 15 -2.63 -6.72 7.24
C ASN A 15 -2.32 -5.59 6.24
N LEU A 16 -3.19 -5.42 5.24
CA LEU A 16 -3.10 -4.36 4.24
C LEU A 16 -4.25 -3.36 4.41
N CYS A 17 -4.00 -2.10 4.08
CA CYS A 17 -5.07 -1.12 3.98
C CYS A 17 -6.00 -1.48 2.82
N LYS A 18 -7.32 -1.59 3.07
CA LYS A 18 -8.33 -1.94 2.05
C LYS A 18 -8.44 -0.93 0.91
N GLY A 19 -8.00 0.31 1.14
CA GLY A 19 -8.01 1.37 0.12
C GLY A 19 -6.74 1.40 -0.72
N CYS A 20 -5.58 1.49 -0.06
CA CYS A 20 -4.31 1.74 -0.73
C CYS A 20 -3.34 0.55 -0.78
N TRP A 21 -3.72 -0.59 -0.19
CA TRP A 21 -2.96 -1.85 -0.21
C TRP A 21 -1.54 -1.77 0.36
N ARG A 22 -1.28 -0.75 1.19
CA ARG A 22 -0.05 -0.57 1.94
C ARG A 22 -0.17 -1.18 3.34
N THR A 23 0.96 -1.57 3.92
CA THR A 23 1.03 -1.93 5.35
C THR A 23 1.03 -0.66 6.22
N ILE A 24 0.84 -0.81 7.53
CA ILE A 24 0.88 0.32 8.49
C ILE A 24 2.27 0.97 8.52
N GLU A 25 3.34 0.18 8.40
CA GLU A 25 4.72 0.66 8.34
C GLU A 25 4.96 1.48 7.07
N GLU A 26 4.43 1.01 5.93
CA GLU A 26 4.51 1.73 4.67
C GLU A 26 3.74 3.05 4.70
N ILE A 27 2.60 3.08 5.39
CA ILE A 27 1.79 4.29 5.58
C ILE A 27 2.52 5.30 6.46
N SER A 28 3.01 4.87 7.63
CA SER A 28 3.66 5.74 8.62
C SER A 28 4.98 6.33 8.09
N GLU A 29 5.77 5.55 7.36
CA GLU A 29 7.07 5.98 6.86
C GLU A 29 7.00 6.65 5.48
N TRP A 30 5.84 6.64 4.81
CA TRP A 30 5.70 7.05 3.41
C TRP A 30 6.37 8.39 3.07
N ARG A 31 6.14 9.41 3.89
CA ARG A 31 6.69 10.75 3.63
C ARG A 31 8.21 10.78 3.68
N LYS A 32 8.82 9.97 4.57
CA LYS A 32 10.27 9.88 4.78
C LYS A 32 10.96 8.93 3.80
N MET A 33 10.22 8.04 3.15
CA MET A 33 10.79 7.10 2.18
C MET A 33 11.46 7.82 1.01
N SER A 34 12.62 7.29 0.59
CA SER A 34 13.26 7.67 -0.66
C SER A 34 12.37 7.35 -1.85
N GLU A 35 12.58 8.05 -2.97
CA GLU A 35 11.85 7.81 -4.21
C GLU A 35 11.97 6.36 -4.69
N VAL A 36 13.17 5.80 -4.65
CA VAL A 36 13.42 4.39 -5.00
C VAL A 36 12.56 3.44 -4.14
N ARG A 37 12.42 3.72 -2.84
CA ARG A 37 11.59 2.90 -1.96
C ARG A 37 10.10 3.08 -2.25
N LYS A 38 9.66 4.31 -2.53
CA LYS A 38 8.27 4.59 -2.95
C LYS A 38 7.90 3.83 -4.22
N ILE A 39 8.77 3.82 -5.23
CA ILE A 39 8.56 3.07 -6.48
C ILE A 39 8.43 1.57 -6.20
N LYS A 40 9.28 1.01 -5.34
CA LYS A 40 9.20 -0.41 -4.95
C LYS A 40 7.88 -0.73 -4.25
N VAL A 41 7.41 0.12 -3.34
CA VAL A 41 6.12 -0.06 -2.66
C VAL A 41 4.97 0.00 -3.65
N LEU A 42 4.98 0.95 -4.60
CA LEU A 42 3.96 1.04 -5.65
C LEU A 42 3.92 -0.23 -6.52
N ALA A 43 5.08 -0.76 -6.90
CA ALA A 43 5.13 -2.00 -7.65
C ALA A 43 4.62 -3.21 -6.83
N GLU A 44 4.87 -3.25 -5.52
CA GLU A 44 4.36 -4.32 -4.65
C GLU A 44 2.84 -4.20 -4.43
N ILE A 45 2.28 -2.99 -4.39
CA ILE A 45 0.82 -2.77 -4.34
C ILE A 45 0.14 -3.47 -5.52
N GLU A 46 0.64 -3.29 -6.74
CA GLU A 46 0.05 -3.92 -7.92
C GLU A 46 0.13 -5.45 -7.86
N LYS A 47 1.23 -6.00 -7.33
CA LYS A 47 1.34 -7.44 -7.09
C LYS A 47 0.37 -7.94 -6.02
N ARG A 48 0.17 -7.18 -4.93
CA ARG A 48 -0.78 -7.51 -3.86
C ARG A 48 -2.20 -7.56 -4.41
N LYS A 49 -2.60 -6.55 -5.18
CA LYS A 49 -3.90 -6.52 -5.87
C LYS A 49 -4.08 -7.72 -6.79
N ALA A 50 -3.08 -8.05 -7.61
CA ALA A 50 -3.13 -9.21 -8.50
C ALA A 50 -3.30 -10.53 -7.73
N ARG A 51 -2.59 -10.73 -6.61
CA ARG A 51 -2.75 -11.91 -5.73
C ARG A 51 -4.13 -12.02 -5.12
N LEU A 52 -4.78 -10.88 -4.84
CA LEU A 52 -6.13 -10.80 -4.26
C LEU A 52 -7.23 -10.79 -5.33
N GLY A 53 -6.89 -10.87 -6.62
CA GLY A 53 -7.87 -10.83 -7.72
C GLY A 53 -8.50 -9.45 -7.93
N ILE A 54 -7.88 -8.40 -7.42
CA ILE A 54 -8.35 -7.01 -7.51
C ILE A 54 -7.69 -6.38 -8.73
N ARG A 55 -8.51 -5.81 -9.63
CA ARG A 55 -8.06 -5.14 -10.86
C ARG A 55 -8.14 -3.63 -10.71
#